data_AF-A0A3A0DEU7-F1
#
_entry.id   AF-A0A3A0DEU7-F1
#
_cell.length_a   1.000
_cell.length_b   1.000
_cell.length_c   1.000
_cell.angle_alpha   90.00
_cell.angle_beta   90.00
_cell.angle_gamma   90.00
#
_symmetry.space_group_name_H-M   'P 1'
#
loop_
_entity.id
_entity.type
_entity.pdbx_description
1 polymer ?
#
loop_
_entity_poly.entity_id
_entity_poly.type
_entity_poly.pdbx_seq_one_letter_code
_entity_poly.pdbx_strand_id
1 'polypeptide(L)'
;MQGRPDIGQWRGPLQFALWCQRASPWWIGDMINAGEDLFGEEFAAVWGETLSTEMVSRYASVARRVPPQNRRPRLSWSAHAAVARLSHPEQRQMLALAEREGWNSDDLQKKVRELIAGRRGAST
;
A
#
# COMPACT_ATOMS: atom_id res chain seq x y z
N MET A 1 2.67 4.49 42.52
CA MET A 1 1.92 4.90 41.31
C MET A 1 1.77 3.63 40.47
N GLN A 2 0.59 3.13 40.12
CA GLN A 2 -0.53 3.81 39.48
C GLN A 2 -1.86 3.06 39.70
N GLY A 3 -2.95 3.83 39.78
CA GLY A 3 -4.29 3.34 39.52
C GLY A 3 -4.52 3.11 38.02
N ARG A 4 -5.57 2.37 37.68
CA ARG A 4 -5.98 2.08 36.30
C ARG A 4 -6.02 3.39 35.47
N PRO A 5 -5.32 3.45 34.31
CA PRO A 5 -5.36 4.62 33.44
C PRO A 5 -6.79 4.89 32.93
N ASP A 6 -7.10 6.16 32.71
CA ASP A 6 -8.39 6.59 32.16
C ASP A 6 -8.58 6.06 30.74
N ILE A 7 -9.84 5.74 30.37
CA ILE A 7 -10.15 5.18 29.05
C ILE A 7 -9.73 6.10 27.90
N GLY A 8 -9.76 7.42 28.10
CA GLY A 8 -9.31 8.41 27.10
C GLY A 8 -7.82 8.31 26.78
N GLN A 9 -6.99 7.86 27.73
CA GLN A 9 -5.54 7.73 27.54
C GLN A 9 -5.16 6.62 26.55
N TRP A 10 -6.07 5.68 26.27
CA TRP A 10 -5.85 4.60 25.30
C TRP A 10 -6.00 5.04 23.84
N ARG A 11 -6.64 6.18 23.59
CA ARG A 11 -6.90 6.66 22.22
C ARG A 11 -5.62 6.93 21.44
N GLY A 12 -4.65 7.62 22.04
CA GLY A 12 -3.38 7.97 21.39
C GLY A 12 -2.55 6.75 21.00
N PRO A 13 -2.25 5.83 21.94
CA PRO A 13 -1.54 4.58 21.64
C PRO A 13 -2.23 3.73 20.57
N LEU A 14 -3.56 3.62 20.61
CA LEU A 14 -4.30 2.89 19.58
C LEU A 14 -4.18 3.55 18.20
N GLN A 15 -4.33 4.88 18.13
CA GLN A 15 -4.14 5.62 16.87
C GLN A 15 -2.73 5.46 16.31
N PHE A 16 -1.71 5.49 17.17
CA PHE A 16 -0.33 5.26 16.77
C PHE A 16 -0.12 3.83 16.24
N ALA A 17 -0.64 2.82 16.94
CA ALA A 17 -0.56 1.42 16.50
C ALA A 17 -1.23 1.22 15.13
N LEU A 18 -2.41 1.81 14.91
CA LEU A 18 -3.10 1.77 13.63
C LEU A 18 -2.33 2.50 12.52
N TRP A 19 -1.70 3.63 12.84
CA TRP A 19 -0.85 4.36 11.90
C TRP A 19 0.37 3.52 11.49
N CYS A 20 1.07 2.92 12.45
CA CYS A 20 2.18 2.00 12.20
C CYS A 20 1.71 0.83 11.33
N GLN A 21 0.62 0.16 11.69
CA GLN A 21 0.06 -0.96 10.92
C GLN A 21 -0.23 -0.58 9.45
N ARG A 22 -0.77 0.62 9.21
CA ARG A 22 -1.05 1.12 7.85
C ARG A 22 0.21 1.46 7.07
N ALA A 23 1.28 1.87 7.74
CA ALA A 23 2.56 2.23 7.13
C ALA A 23 3.47 1.02 6.90
N SER A 24 3.42 -0.01 7.75
CA SER A 24 4.32 -1.17 7.70
C SER A 24 4.41 -1.86 6.34
N PRO A 25 3.31 -2.07 5.57
CA PRO A 25 3.41 -2.64 4.22
C PRO A 25 4.33 -1.86 3.27
N TRP A 26 4.39 -0.53 3.42
CA TRP A 26 5.29 0.31 2.62
C TRP A 26 6.73 0.11 3.04
N TRP A 27 7.02 0.19 4.34
CA TRP A 27 8.38 0.00 4.85
C TRP A 27 8.94 -1.37 4.50
N ILE A 28 8.12 -2.42 4.65
CA ILE A 28 8.50 -3.79 4.29
C ILE A 28 8.78 -3.89 2.79
N GLY A 29 7.84 -3.43 1.94
CA GLY A 29 8.00 -3.50 0.48
C GLY A 29 9.17 -2.66 -0.04
N ASP A 30 9.38 -1.46 0.49
CA ASP A 30 10.49 -0.59 0.12
C ASP A 30 11.84 -1.19 0.54
N MET A 31 11.93 -1.76 1.74
CA MET A 31 13.13 -2.43 2.24
C MET A 31 13.47 -3.68 1.41
N ILE A 32 12.47 -4.48 1.05
CA ILE A 32 12.67 -5.63 0.17
C ILE A 32 13.19 -5.18 -1.19
N ASN A 33 12.54 -4.19 -1.83
CA ASN A 33 13.00 -3.71 -3.14
C ASN A 33 14.43 -3.16 -3.07
N ALA A 34 14.74 -2.33 -2.08
CA ALA A 34 16.07 -1.78 -1.90
C ALA A 34 17.12 -2.86 -1.61
N GLY A 35 16.76 -3.86 -0.80
CA GLY A 35 17.64 -4.98 -0.48
C GLY A 35 17.91 -5.88 -1.69
N GLU A 36 16.88 -6.23 -2.46
CA GLU A 36 17.03 -6.98 -3.71
C GLU A 36 17.85 -6.21 -4.75
N ASP A 37 17.67 -4.89 -4.85
CA ASP A 37 18.44 -4.05 -5.79
C ASP A 37 19.93 -3.96 -5.39
N LEU A 38 20.26 -4.07 -4.09
CA LEU A 38 21.63 -3.99 -3.58
C LEU A 38 22.34 -5.34 -3.48
N PHE A 39 21.62 -6.39 -3.10
CA PHE A 39 22.18 -7.70 -2.71
C PHE A 39 21.62 -8.87 -3.54
N GLY A 40 20.71 -8.61 -4.48
CA GLY A 40 20.09 -9.64 -5.30
C GLY A 40 19.29 -10.65 -4.46
N GLU A 41 19.33 -11.91 -4.89
CA GLU A 41 18.59 -13.00 -4.25
C GLU A 41 19.06 -13.30 -2.82
N GLU A 42 20.29 -12.94 -2.44
CA GLU A 42 20.84 -13.17 -1.10
C GLU A 42 20.06 -12.40 -0.02
N PHE A 43 19.40 -11.30 -0.38
CA PHE A 43 18.59 -10.54 0.57
C PHE A 43 17.43 -11.35 1.15
N ALA A 44 17.01 -12.44 0.48
CA ALA A 44 16.01 -13.36 1.00
C ALA A 44 16.38 -13.97 2.35
N ALA A 45 17.67 -14.10 2.67
CA ALA A 45 18.11 -14.57 3.98
C ALA A 45 17.72 -13.64 5.14
N VAL A 46 17.47 -12.34 4.88
CA VAL A 46 17.09 -11.35 5.90
C VAL A 46 15.64 -11.52 6.34
N TRP A 47 14.75 -11.89 5.43
CA TRP A 47 13.31 -11.98 5.70
C TRP A 47 12.74 -13.41 5.67
N GLY A 48 13.50 -14.39 5.16
CA GLY A 48 13.02 -15.76 4.89
C GLY A 48 12.44 -16.50 6.10
N GLU A 49 12.88 -16.18 7.31
CA GLU A 49 12.36 -16.79 8.55
C GLU A 49 11.17 -16.03 9.15
N THR A 50 10.93 -14.79 8.72
CA THR A 50 9.95 -13.88 9.35
C THR A 50 8.75 -13.57 8.47
N LEU A 51 8.90 -13.65 7.15
CA LEU A 51 7.86 -13.32 6.17
C LEU A 51 7.65 -14.47 5.20
N SER A 52 6.40 -14.72 4.83
CA SER A 52 6.10 -15.64 3.73
C SER A 52 6.47 -15.01 2.39
N THR A 53 6.86 -15.83 1.42
CA THR A 53 7.11 -15.41 0.04
C THR A 53 5.91 -14.68 -0.56
N GLU A 54 4.67 -15.07 -0.21
CA GLU A 54 3.46 -14.39 -0.66
C GLU A 54 3.38 -12.95 -0.12
N MET A 55 3.64 -12.75 1.18
CA MET A 55 3.65 -11.42 1.79
C MET A 55 4.72 -10.53 1.17
N VAL A 56 5.92 -11.07 0.99
CA VAL A 56 7.06 -10.39 0.35
C VAL A 56 6.70 -9.96 -1.06
N SER A 57 6.25 -10.90 -1.89
CA SER A 57 5.84 -10.64 -3.27
C SER A 57 4.76 -9.56 -3.33
N ARG A 58 3.73 -9.66 -2.47
CA ARG A 58 2.62 -8.70 -2.42
C ARG A 58 3.08 -7.29 -2.05
N TYR A 59 3.89 -7.13 -1.00
CA TYR A 59 4.36 -5.83 -0.54
C TYR A 59 5.39 -5.21 -1.49
N ALA A 60 6.41 -5.97 -1.90
CA ALA A 60 7.45 -5.50 -2.81
C ALA A 60 6.88 -5.08 -4.17
N SER A 61 5.99 -5.89 -4.73
CA SER A 61 5.24 -5.61 -5.97
C SER A 61 4.56 -4.24 -5.98
N VAL A 62 3.77 -3.94 -4.94
CA VAL A 62 3.01 -2.69 -4.88
C VAL A 62 3.94 -1.52 -4.58
N ALA A 63 4.91 -1.68 -3.68
CA ALA A 63 5.91 -0.66 -3.37
C ALA A 63 6.71 -0.25 -4.62
N ARG A 64 7.11 -1.22 -5.44
CA ARG A 64 7.86 -1.02 -6.70
C ARG A 64 7.01 -0.31 -7.76
N ARG A 65 5.72 -0.67 -7.86
CA ARG A 65 4.80 -0.13 -8.88
C ARG A 65 4.14 1.19 -8.50
N VAL A 66 4.05 1.50 -7.21
CA VAL A 66 3.45 2.74 -6.68
C VAL A 66 4.54 3.51 -5.92
N PRO A 67 5.29 4.39 -6.60
CA PRO A 67 6.43 5.06 -6.00
C PRO A 67 5.98 6.08 -4.94
N PRO A 68 6.86 6.49 -3.99
CA PRO A 68 6.50 7.36 -2.87
C PRO A 68 5.71 8.62 -3.26
N GLN A 69 6.05 9.27 -4.37
CA GLN A 69 5.37 10.47 -4.88
C GLN A 69 3.91 10.25 -5.31
N ASN A 70 3.50 9.00 -5.55
CA ASN A 70 2.13 8.66 -5.88
C ASN A 70 1.32 8.24 -4.64
N ARG A 71 1.97 8.00 -3.49
CA ARG A 71 1.31 7.48 -2.28
C ARG A 71 0.58 8.61 -1.56
N ARG A 72 -0.67 8.37 -1.16
CA ARG A 72 -1.52 9.30 -0.41
C ARG A 72 -1.74 8.77 1.02
N PRO A 73 -1.24 9.45 2.07
CA PRO A 73 -1.27 8.93 3.44
C PRO A 73 -2.69 8.74 4.00
N ARG A 74 -3.68 9.46 3.45
CA ARG A 74 -5.09 9.33 3.83
C ARG A 74 -5.73 8.04 3.30
N LEU A 75 -5.23 7.49 2.20
CA LEU A 75 -5.76 6.27 1.59
C LEU A 75 -5.11 5.01 2.19
N SER A 76 -5.81 3.88 2.11
CA SER A 76 -5.29 2.59 2.57
C SER A 76 -4.23 2.05 1.61
N TRP A 77 -3.37 1.15 2.09
CA TRP A 77 -2.45 0.43 1.20
C TRP A 77 -3.20 -0.32 0.10
N SER A 78 -4.35 -0.93 0.41
CA SER A 78 -5.19 -1.64 -0.57
C SER A 78 -5.72 -0.74 -1.69
N ALA A 79 -6.02 0.54 -1.41
CA ALA A 79 -6.37 1.51 -2.45
C ALA A 79 -5.20 1.71 -3.44
N HIS A 80 -3.97 1.71 -2.95
CA HIS A 80 -2.78 1.80 -3.82
C HIS A 80 -2.54 0.51 -4.60
N ALA A 81 -2.74 -0.64 -3.97
CA ALA A 81 -2.69 -1.94 -4.65
C ALA A 81 -3.69 -2.00 -5.82
N ALA A 82 -4.88 -1.41 -5.68
CA ALA A 82 -5.89 -1.34 -6.73
C ALA A 82 -5.40 -0.60 -7.99
N VAL A 83 -4.59 0.46 -7.83
CA VAL A 83 -4.06 1.25 -8.96
C VAL A 83 -2.69 0.78 -9.44
N ALA A 84 -2.04 -0.18 -8.78
CA ALA A 84 -0.64 -0.56 -9.06
C ALA A 84 -0.37 -1.02 -10.50
N ARG A 85 -1.39 -1.43 -11.25
CA ARG A 85 -1.28 -1.84 -12.66
C ARG A 85 -1.43 -0.69 -13.66
N LEU A 86 -1.78 0.51 -13.19
CA LEU A 86 -1.94 1.71 -14.01
C LEU A 86 -0.60 2.42 -14.21
N SER A 87 -0.54 3.31 -15.21
CA SER A 87 0.62 4.20 -15.37
C SER A 87 0.74 5.18 -14.20
N HIS A 88 1.93 5.71 -13.92
CA HIS A 88 2.12 6.64 -12.80
C HIS A 88 1.18 7.87 -12.83
N PRO A 89 0.92 8.52 -13.99
CA PRO A 89 -0.07 9.60 -14.05
C PRO A 89 -1.49 9.14 -13.67
N GLU A 90 -1.91 7.98 -14.14
CA GLU A 90 -3.23 7.42 -13.88
C GLU A 90 -3.39 6.99 -12.42
N GLN A 91 -2.35 6.43 -11.81
CA GLN A 91 -2.33 6.17 -10.37
C GLN A 91 -2.61 7.45 -9.59
N ARG A 92 -1.89 8.55 -9.87
CA ARG A 92 -2.11 9.84 -9.20
C ARG A 92 -3.52 10.35 -9.39
N GLN A 93 -4.06 10.28 -10.60
CA GLN A 93 -5.41 10.72 -10.92
C GLN A 93 -6.47 9.90 -10.17
N MET A 94 -6.37 8.58 -10.22
CA MET A 94 -7.35 7.68 -9.59
C MET A 94 -7.31 7.77 -8.07
N LEU A 95 -6.11 7.88 -7.47
CA LEU A 95 -5.97 8.10 -6.03
C LEU A 95 -6.49 9.49 -5.62
N ALA A 96 -6.28 10.53 -6.44
CA ALA A 96 -6.86 11.85 -6.18
C ALA A 96 -8.39 11.82 -6.20
N LEU A 97 -8.97 11.10 -7.16
CA LEU A 97 -10.42 10.89 -7.23
C LEU A 97 -10.92 10.14 -6.00
N ALA A 98 -10.26 9.03 -5.63
CA ALA A 98 -10.68 8.25 -4.47
C ALA A 98 -10.70 9.08 -3.18
N GLU A 99 -9.69 9.92 -2.97
CA GLU A 99 -9.64 10.81 -1.81
C GLU A 99 -10.72 11.89 -1.83
N ARG A 100 -11.01 12.47 -3.02
CA ARG A 100 -12.03 13.51 -3.18
C ARG A 100 -13.45 12.97 -3.03
N GLU A 101 -13.73 11.82 -3.62
CA GLU A 101 -15.06 11.19 -3.67
C GLU A 101 -15.33 10.25 -2.47
N GLY A 102 -14.33 10.03 -1.60
CA GLY A 102 -14.46 9.15 -0.44
C GLY A 102 -14.55 7.66 -0.78
N TRP A 103 -13.99 7.23 -1.91
CA TRP A 103 -14.01 5.83 -2.33
C TRP A 103 -13.17 4.95 -1.40
N ASN A 104 -13.71 3.79 -1.03
CA ASN A 104 -12.92 2.76 -0.37
C ASN A 104 -12.06 1.99 -1.41
N SER A 105 -11.29 1.01 -0.95
CA SER A 105 -10.43 0.21 -1.84
C SER A 105 -11.20 -0.57 -2.90
N ASP A 106 -12.41 -1.02 -2.59
CA ASP A 106 -13.21 -1.88 -3.45
C ASP A 106 -13.89 -1.06 -4.54
N ASP A 107 -14.41 0.13 -4.18
CA ASP A 107 -14.91 1.14 -5.11
C ASP A 107 -13.82 1.53 -6.11
N LEU A 108 -12.63 1.86 -5.60
CA LEU A 108 -11.49 2.22 -6.44
C LEU A 108 -11.08 1.05 -7.33
N GLN A 109 -11.04 -0.17 -6.82
CA GLN A 109 -10.72 -1.36 -7.60
C GLN A 109 -11.73 -1.57 -8.75
N LYS A 110 -13.03 -1.39 -8.49
CA LYS A 110 -14.06 -1.43 -9.52
C LYS A 110 -13.81 -0.36 -10.60
N LYS A 111 -13.54 0.88 -10.20
CA LYS A 111 -13.27 2.00 -11.12
C LYS A 111 -12.02 1.78 -11.97
N VAL A 112 -10.96 1.21 -11.38
CA VAL A 112 -9.75 0.84 -12.13
C VAL A 112 -10.04 -0.27 -13.15
N ARG A 113 -10.83 -1.29 -12.78
CA ARG A 113 -11.23 -2.36 -13.72
C ARG A 113 -12.04 -1.80 -14.90
N GLU A 114 -13.00 -0.92 -14.64
CA GLU A 114 -13.79 -0.23 -15.67
C GLU A 114 -12.88 0.54 -16.64
N LEU A 115 -11.92 1.31 -16.10
CA LEU A 115 -10.93 2.06 -16.89
C LEU A 115 -10.09 1.15 -17.80
N ILE A 116 -9.61 0.01 -17.28
CA ILE A 116 -8.80 -0.94 -18.05
C ILE A 116 -9.64 -1.64 -19.13
N ALA A 117 -10.87 -2.03 -18.80
CA ALA A 117 -11.79 -2.67 -19.76
C ALA A 117 -12.13 -1.74 -20.93
N GLY A 118 -12.37 -0.45 -20.65
CA GLY A 118 -12.63 0.56 -21.68
C GLY A 118 -11.50 0.71 -22.69
N ARG A 119 -10.24 0.52 -22.29
CA ARG A 119 -9.08 0.54 -23.21
C ARG A 119 -9.08 -0.64 -24.17
N ARG A 120 -9.40 -1.83 -23.68
CA ARG A 120 -9.41 -3.06 -24.49
C ARG A 120 -10.49 -3.02 -25.57
N GLY A 121 -11.66 -2.45 -25.25
CA GLY A 121 -12.74 -2.27 -26.22
C GLY A 121 -12.46 -1.19 -27.26
N ALA A 122 -11.62 -0.19 -26.96
CA ALA A 122 -11.27 0.89 -27.90
C ALA A 122 -10.13 0.52 -28.87
N SER A 123 -9.47 -0.62 -28.68
CA SER A 123 -8.41 -1.14 -29.57
C SER A 123 -8.89 -2.27 -30.49
N THR A 124 -10.21 -2.51 -30.57
CA THR A 124 -10.87 -3.44 -31.51
C THR A 124 -11.74 -2.62 -32.45
#